data_AF-A0A914LP43-F1
#
_entry.id   AF-A0A914LP43-F1
#
_cell.length_a   1.000
_cell.length_b   1.000
_cell.length_c   1.000
_cell.angle_alpha   90.00
_cell.angle_beta   90.00
_cell.angle_gamma   90.00
#
_symmetry.space_group_name_H-M   'P 1'
#
loop_
_entity.id
_entity.type
_entity.pdbx_description
1 polymer ?
#
loop_
_entity_poly.entity_id
_entity_poly.type
_entity_poly.pdbx_seq_one_letter_code
_entity_poly.pdbx_strand_id
1 'polypeptide(L)'
;MSNNFKTCPALLYLLLLLGKASCNYFESELSLANDKTSIVRKCCPKEKIRHHRRPLHCCQDGLFRDEVDGYLLKECADQGVSSDSIVKTIRCAQQEIHGENAVEICKAYCCELFRDNNCSKICLTNITKVNMSIEILFELLKKCRNHENYGEVHDCIHSKRPKNMDAAELEIYCKRAINMV
;
A
#
# COMPACT_ATOMS: atom_id res chain seq x y z
N MET A 1 -3.30 -16.90 32.85
CA MET A 1 -3.83 -15.71 32.17
C MET A 1 -2.71 -14.69 32.08
N SER A 2 -2.26 -14.38 30.86
CA SER A 2 -1.01 -13.68 30.57
C SER A 2 -1.20 -12.16 30.72
N ASN A 3 -0.54 -11.57 31.72
CA ASN A 3 -0.48 -10.13 31.96
C ASN A 3 0.78 -9.57 31.27
N ASN A 4 0.70 -9.24 29.98
CA ASN A 4 1.85 -8.69 29.24
C ASN A 4 1.60 -7.32 28.56
N PHE A 5 0.61 -6.53 29.01
CA PHE A 5 0.28 -5.24 28.39
C PHE A 5 0.45 -3.98 29.27
N LYS A 6 1.10 -4.07 30.44
CA LYS A 6 1.25 -2.91 31.35
C LYS A 6 2.68 -2.38 31.52
N THR A 7 3.69 -2.97 30.88
CA THR A 7 5.10 -2.59 31.05
C THR A 7 5.62 -1.55 30.05
N CYS A 8 4.89 -1.31 28.95
CA CYS A 8 5.33 -0.38 27.91
C CYS A 8 5.45 1.09 28.38
N PRO A 9 4.51 1.66 29.17
CA PRO A 9 4.59 3.07 29.59
C PRO A 9 5.75 3.33 30.58
N ALA A 10 6.06 2.36 31.45
CA ALA A 10 7.09 2.52 32.48
C ALA A 10 8.51 2.47 31.89
N LEU A 11 8.74 1.57 30.91
CA LEU A 11 9.99 1.54 30.14
C LEU A 11 10.18 2.81 29.31
N LEU A 12 9.08 3.35 28.75
CA LEU A 12 9.08 4.60 27.99
C LEU A 12 9.50 5.80 28.84
N TYR A 13 8.97 5.89 30.06
CA TYR A 13 9.30 6.96 31.01
C TYR A 13 10.78 6.92 31.42
N LEU A 14 11.33 5.71 31.60
CA LEU A 14 12.74 5.48 31.87
C LEU A 14 13.65 5.88 30.69
N LEU A 15 13.24 5.62 29.44
CA LEU A 15 14.02 5.99 28.25
C LEU A 15 14.02 7.50 27.97
N LEU A 16 12.91 8.19 28.26
CA LEU A 16 12.80 9.65 28.19
C LEU A 16 13.69 10.32 29.25
N LEU A 17 13.71 9.80 30.48
CA LEU A 17 14.57 10.30 31.56
C LEU A 17 16.07 10.11 31.27
N LEU A 18 16.43 9.11 30.46
CA LEU A 18 17.82 8.81 30.08
C LEU A 18 18.30 9.64 28.87
N GLY A 19 17.48 10.51 28.30
CA GLY A 19 17.86 11.39 27.17
C GLY A 19 18.23 10.65 25.88
N LYS A 20 17.94 9.35 25.77
CA LYS A 20 18.28 8.49 24.62
C LYS A 20 17.21 8.53 23.51
N ALA A 21 16.13 9.27 23.73
CA ALA A 21 14.96 9.36 22.88
C ALA A 21 14.55 10.83 22.79
N SER A 22 14.51 11.42 21.59
CA SER A 22 14.00 12.79 21.40
C SER A 22 12.47 12.78 21.34
N CYS A 23 11.79 13.68 22.04
CA CYS A 23 10.32 13.79 22.01
C CYS A 23 9.78 13.95 20.57
N ASN A 24 10.52 14.62 19.69
CA ASN A 24 10.13 14.83 18.29
C ASN A 24 10.03 13.52 17.49
N TYR A 25 10.89 12.53 17.78
CA TYR A 25 10.82 11.22 17.14
C TYR A 25 9.57 10.45 17.57
N PHE A 26 9.21 10.55 18.87
CA PHE A 26 8.04 9.89 19.43
C PHE A 26 6.72 10.57 19.05
N GLU A 27 6.66 11.90 19.00
CA GLU A 27 5.49 12.62 18.49
C GLU A 27 5.25 12.30 17.02
N SER A 28 6.31 12.18 16.21
CA SER A 28 6.22 11.76 14.81
C SER A 28 5.71 10.32 14.68
N GLU A 29 6.26 9.35 15.44
CA GLU A 29 5.81 7.95 15.44
C GLU A 29 4.36 7.80 15.97
N LEU A 30 3.99 8.56 17.00
CA LEU A 30 2.64 8.57 17.57
C LEU A 30 1.63 9.24 16.64
N SER A 31 2.03 10.32 15.94
CA SER A 31 1.24 10.95 14.87
C SER A 31 1.06 9.97 13.72
N LEU A 32 2.13 9.33 13.24
CA LEU A 32 2.05 8.30 12.18
C LEU A 32 1.15 7.14 12.59
N ALA A 33 1.21 6.69 13.85
CA ALA A 33 0.35 5.62 14.36
C ALA A 33 -1.13 6.06 14.43
N ASN A 34 -1.39 7.30 14.83
CA ASN A 34 -2.73 7.88 14.85
C ASN A 34 -3.29 8.09 13.43
N ASP A 35 -2.46 8.55 12.50
CA ASP A 35 -2.81 8.77 11.10
C ASP A 35 -3.07 7.44 10.39
N LYS A 36 -2.20 6.43 10.57
CA LYS A 36 -2.44 5.06 10.09
C LYS A 36 -3.75 4.51 10.66
N THR A 37 -4.05 4.71 11.94
CA THR A 37 -5.31 4.28 12.57
C THR A 37 -6.53 4.99 11.98
N SER A 38 -6.42 6.28 11.67
CA SER A 38 -7.47 7.07 11.03
C SER A 38 -7.74 6.61 9.60
N ILE A 39 -6.68 6.44 8.80
CA ILE A 39 -6.77 6.00 7.40
C ILE A 39 -7.34 4.59 7.32
N VAL A 40 -6.89 3.67 8.18
CA VAL A 40 -7.46 2.33 8.33
C VAL A 40 -8.96 2.40 8.61
N ARG A 41 -9.40 3.23 9.57
CA ARG A 41 -10.84 3.37 9.89
C ARG A 41 -11.66 3.94 8.74
N LYS A 42 -11.04 4.74 7.86
CA LYS A 42 -11.68 5.36 6.71
C LYS A 42 -11.74 4.45 5.49
N CYS A 43 -10.65 3.75 5.21
CA CYS A 43 -10.45 3.00 3.96
C CYS A 43 -10.70 1.50 4.07
N CYS A 44 -10.63 0.93 5.28
CA CYS A 44 -11.00 -0.47 5.48
C CYS A 44 -12.53 -0.62 5.52
N PRO A 45 -13.07 -1.72 4.95
CA PRO A 45 -14.50 -2.01 5.07
C PRO A 45 -14.89 -2.16 6.55
N LYS A 46 -15.92 -1.42 6.98
CA LYS A 46 -16.54 -1.58 8.30
C LYS A 46 -17.39 -2.85 8.26
N GLU A 47 -17.08 -3.82 9.11
CA GLU A 47 -17.83 -5.08 9.13
C GLU A 47 -19.33 -4.87 9.33
N LYS A 48 -20.14 -5.39 8.40
CA LYS A 48 -21.48 -5.89 8.67
C LYS A 48 -21.67 -7.24 7.98
N ILE A 49 -20.90 -8.24 8.36
CA ILE A 49 -21.20 -9.63 7.98
C ILE A 49 -20.98 -10.50 9.21
N ARG A 50 -22.07 -11.13 9.66
CA ARG A 50 -22.10 -12.10 10.77
C ARG A 50 -20.94 -13.09 10.59
N HIS A 51 -20.05 -13.16 11.58
CA HIS A 51 -18.99 -14.17 11.76
C HIS A 51 -17.62 -14.03 11.07
N HIS A 52 -17.28 -12.92 10.38
CA HIS A 52 -15.98 -12.84 9.69
C HIS A 52 -15.14 -11.60 10.08
N ARG A 53 -14.28 -11.76 11.10
CA ARG A 53 -13.16 -10.87 11.48
C ARG A 53 -12.08 -10.65 10.38
N ARG A 54 -12.28 -11.21 9.19
CA ARG A 54 -11.25 -11.44 8.17
C ARG A 54 -10.96 -10.22 7.28
N PRO A 55 -11.95 -9.44 6.82
CA PRO A 55 -11.70 -8.28 5.95
C PRO A 55 -10.93 -7.16 6.66
N LEU A 56 -11.19 -6.94 7.95
CA LEU A 56 -10.50 -5.92 8.73
C LEU A 56 -9.04 -6.32 9.01
N HIS A 57 -8.80 -7.59 9.35
CA HIS A 57 -7.44 -8.13 9.54
C HIS A 57 -6.64 -8.08 8.24
N CYS A 58 -7.22 -8.52 7.11
CA CYS A 58 -6.61 -8.38 5.80
C CYS A 58 -6.23 -6.92 5.49
N CYS A 59 -7.13 -5.99 5.79
CA CYS A 59 -6.87 -4.58 5.55
C CYS A 59 -5.74 -4.07 6.46
N GLN A 60 -5.86 -4.21 7.77
CA GLN A 60 -4.91 -3.65 8.75
C GLN A 60 -3.54 -4.31 8.70
N ASP A 61 -3.50 -5.63 8.76
CA ASP A 61 -2.26 -6.40 8.86
C ASP A 61 -1.69 -6.74 7.48
N GLY A 62 -2.52 -6.78 6.44
CA GLY A 62 -2.07 -7.11 5.09
C GLY A 62 -1.69 -5.92 4.23
N LEU A 63 -2.53 -4.89 4.20
CA LEU A 63 -2.34 -3.77 3.27
C LEU A 63 -1.48 -2.66 3.85
N PHE A 64 -1.51 -2.45 5.18
CA PHE A 64 -0.81 -1.34 5.86
C PHE A 64 0.47 -1.74 6.59
N ARG A 65 0.91 -3.01 6.54
CA ARG A 65 2.22 -3.43 7.05
C ARG A 65 3.33 -3.02 6.08
N ASP A 66 4.37 -2.38 6.62
CA ASP A 66 5.57 -1.95 5.87
C ASP A 66 6.58 -3.08 5.62
N GLU A 67 6.21 -4.35 5.87
CA GLU A 67 7.12 -5.50 5.69
C GLU A 67 7.41 -5.72 4.20
N VAL A 68 8.66 -6.15 3.90
CA VAL A 68 9.19 -6.40 2.55
C VAL A 68 8.28 -7.34 1.73
N ASP A 69 7.57 -8.20 2.46
CA ASP A 69 6.53 -9.07 1.97
C ASP A 69 5.17 -8.36 2.02
N GLY A 70 4.90 -7.52 1.02
CA GLY A 70 3.54 -7.06 0.70
C GLY A 70 2.63 -8.20 0.20
N TYR A 71 2.74 -9.40 0.79
CA TYR A 71 2.21 -10.68 0.30
C TYR A 71 0.87 -11.09 0.91
N LEU A 72 0.08 -10.15 1.41
CA LEU A 72 -1.26 -10.47 1.91
C LEU A 72 -2.37 -10.21 0.88
N LEU A 73 -2.09 -9.61 -0.29
CA LEU A 73 -3.13 -9.34 -1.31
C LEU A 73 -3.80 -10.61 -1.84
N LYS A 74 -2.99 -11.56 -2.31
CA LYS A 74 -3.45 -12.85 -2.79
C LYS A 74 -4.05 -13.68 -1.66
N GLU A 75 -3.41 -13.69 -0.49
CA GLU A 75 -3.94 -14.39 0.68
C GLU A 75 -5.29 -13.84 1.15
N CYS A 76 -5.48 -12.52 1.10
CA CYS A 76 -6.76 -11.87 1.35
C CYS A 76 -7.83 -12.30 0.35
N ALA A 77 -7.46 -12.36 -0.94
CA ALA A 77 -8.36 -12.83 -1.99
C ALA A 77 -8.73 -14.31 -1.77
N ASP A 78 -7.74 -15.17 -1.48
CA ASP A 78 -7.91 -16.60 -1.16
C ASP A 78 -8.78 -16.81 0.10
N GLN A 79 -8.72 -15.88 1.05
CA GLN A 79 -9.56 -15.87 2.26
C GLN A 79 -10.98 -15.31 2.04
N GLY A 80 -11.32 -14.95 0.80
CA GLY A 80 -12.67 -14.54 0.38
C GLY A 80 -12.92 -13.03 0.41
N VAL A 81 -11.88 -12.19 0.56
CA VAL A 81 -12.03 -10.75 0.36
C VAL A 81 -12.08 -10.48 -1.14
N SER A 82 -13.20 -9.93 -1.62
CA SER A 82 -13.34 -9.62 -3.06
C SER A 82 -12.24 -8.66 -3.53
N SER A 83 -11.68 -8.90 -4.72
CA SER A 83 -10.71 -8.01 -5.36
C SER A 83 -11.18 -6.55 -5.40
N ASP A 84 -12.47 -6.30 -5.62
CA ASP A 84 -13.08 -4.96 -5.60
C ASP A 84 -12.89 -4.24 -4.26
N SER A 85 -13.00 -4.97 -3.15
CA SER A 85 -12.78 -4.41 -1.81
C SER A 85 -11.30 -4.07 -1.60
N ILE A 86 -10.39 -4.94 -2.07
CA ILE A 86 -8.95 -4.72 -1.97
C ILE A 86 -8.54 -3.49 -2.80
N VAL A 87 -8.96 -3.41 -4.06
CA VAL A 87 -8.69 -2.25 -4.94
C VAL A 87 -9.23 -0.97 -4.33
N LYS A 88 -10.48 -0.96 -3.81
CA LYS A 88 -11.08 0.22 -3.17
C LYS A 88 -10.28 0.68 -1.96
N THR A 89 -9.82 -0.26 -1.12
CA THR A 89 -9.02 0.07 0.04
C THR A 89 -7.66 0.66 -0.36
N ILE A 90 -6.96 0.07 -1.34
CA ILE A 90 -5.67 0.58 -1.81
C ILE A 90 -5.83 1.98 -2.41
N ARG A 91 -6.78 2.18 -3.32
CA ARG A 91 -7.08 3.50 -3.90
C ARG A 91 -7.37 4.54 -2.83
N CYS A 92 -8.22 4.20 -1.86
CA CYS A 92 -8.54 5.10 -0.75
C CYS A 92 -7.30 5.46 0.06
N ALA A 93 -6.50 4.46 0.45
CA ALA A 93 -5.35 4.67 1.30
C ALA A 93 -4.24 5.49 0.60
N GLN A 94 -3.94 5.17 -0.66
CA GLN A 94 -2.99 5.94 -1.47
C GLN A 94 -3.41 7.40 -1.58
N GLN A 95 -4.71 7.66 -1.82
CA GLN A 95 -5.25 9.01 -1.91
C GLN A 95 -5.21 9.75 -0.57
N GLU A 96 -5.51 9.09 0.55
CA GLU A 96 -5.46 9.71 1.88
C GLU A 96 -4.03 10.05 2.31
N ILE A 97 -3.05 9.25 1.92
CA ILE A 97 -1.64 9.47 2.29
C ILE A 97 -0.99 10.53 1.39
N HIS A 98 -1.20 10.43 0.08
CA HIS A 98 -0.41 11.18 -0.92
C HIS A 98 -1.21 12.19 -1.73
N GLY A 99 -2.54 12.24 -1.59
CA GLY A 99 -3.39 13.17 -2.33
C GLY A 99 -3.22 13.02 -3.84
N GLU A 100 -2.96 14.13 -4.53
CA GLU A 100 -2.76 14.15 -5.99
C GLU A 100 -1.49 13.40 -6.45
N ASN A 101 -0.55 13.14 -5.54
CA ASN A 101 0.70 12.43 -5.83
C ASN A 101 0.60 10.90 -5.65
N ALA A 102 -0.57 10.39 -5.28
CA ALA A 102 -0.86 8.97 -5.17
C ALA A 102 -0.59 8.26 -6.50
N VAL A 103 0.10 7.12 -6.47
CA VAL A 103 0.13 6.25 -7.65
C VAL A 103 -1.16 5.43 -7.67
N GLU A 104 -1.98 5.60 -8.70
CA GLU A 104 -3.20 4.81 -8.80
C GLU A 104 -2.85 3.36 -9.13
N ILE A 105 -3.28 2.40 -8.30
CA ILE A 105 -3.07 0.94 -8.51
C ILE A 105 -3.40 0.48 -9.95
N CYS A 106 -4.38 1.11 -10.59
CA CYS A 106 -4.82 0.78 -11.93
C CYS A 106 -3.79 1.08 -13.00
N LYS A 107 -2.80 1.91 -12.71
CA LYS A 107 -1.63 2.10 -13.58
C LYS A 107 -0.68 0.89 -13.56
N ALA A 108 -1.05 -0.21 -12.92
CA ALA A 108 -0.35 -1.49 -13.03
C ALA A 108 -0.15 -1.96 -14.47
N TYR A 109 -1.06 -1.61 -15.41
CA TYR A 109 -0.86 -1.89 -16.83
C TYR A 109 0.40 -1.22 -17.40
N CYS A 110 0.82 -0.06 -16.85
CA CYS A 110 2.06 0.59 -17.24
C CYS A 110 3.28 -0.26 -16.91
N CYS A 111 3.23 -1.06 -15.84
CA CYS A 111 4.34 -1.93 -15.45
C CYS A 111 4.57 -3.06 -16.47
N GLU A 112 3.52 -3.50 -17.18
CA GLU A 112 3.64 -4.52 -18.23
C GLU A 112 4.47 -4.05 -19.44
N LEU A 113 4.63 -2.72 -19.63
CA LEU A 113 5.49 -2.16 -20.69
C LEU A 113 6.97 -2.51 -20.48
N PHE A 114 7.40 -2.82 -19.25
CA PHE A 114 8.75 -3.35 -19.03
C PHE A 114 8.96 -4.74 -19.66
N ARG A 115 7.89 -5.42 -20.12
CA ARG A 115 7.85 -6.85 -20.46
C ARG A 115 8.12 -7.69 -19.21
N ASP A 116 7.78 -8.98 -19.20
CA ASP A 116 7.89 -9.85 -18.01
C ASP A 116 9.36 -10.05 -17.57
N ASN A 117 9.89 -9.05 -16.87
CA ASN A 117 11.26 -8.98 -16.40
C ASN A 117 11.29 -8.45 -14.96
N ASN A 118 12.50 -8.30 -14.42
CA ASN A 118 12.70 -7.84 -13.05
C ASN A 118 12.12 -6.44 -12.79
N CYS A 119 12.13 -5.54 -13.78
CA CYS A 119 11.59 -4.19 -13.65
C CYS A 119 10.06 -4.18 -13.61
N SER A 120 9.40 -5.03 -14.41
CA SER A 120 7.96 -5.25 -14.32
C SER A 120 7.57 -5.74 -12.92
N LYS A 121 8.29 -6.74 -12.38
CA LYS A 121 8.06 -7.25 -11.02
C LYS A 121 8.22 -6.16 -9.95
N ILE A 122 9.32 -5.41 -9.97
CA ILE A 122 9.54 -4.30 -9.04
C ILE A 122 8.40 -3.28 -9.14
N CYS A 123 7.96 -2.94 -10.35
CA CYS A 123 6.86 -2.01 -10.56
C CYS A 123 5.54 -2.55 -9.99
N LEU A 124 5.14 -3.78 -10.37
CA LEU A 124 3.89 -4.40 -9.95
C LEU A 124 3.81 -4.62 -8.44
N THR A 125 4.88 -5.11 -7.81
CA THR A 125 4.92 -5.35 -6.35
C THR A 125 4.78 -4.05 -5.55
N ASN A 126 5.20 -2.92 -6.09
CA ASN A 126 5.19 -1.65 -5.35
C ASN A 126 3.95 -0.80 -5.67
N ILE A 127 3.41 -0.85 -6.90
CA ILE A 127 2.24 -0.05 -7.28
C ILE A 127 0.96 -0.44 -6.51
N THR A 128 0.91 -1.65 -5.97
CA THR A 128 -0.20 -2.18 -5.17
C THR A 128 -0.10 -1.82 -3.68
N LYS A 129 1.00 -1.20 -3.23
CA LYS A 129 1.19 -0.81 -1.82
C LYS A 129 0.41 0.45 -1.48
N VAL A 130 -0.21 0.45 -0.30
CA VAL A 130 -1.05 1.58 0.17
C VAL A 130 -0.27 2.87 0.39
N ASN A 131 1.01 2.76 0.78
CA ASN A 131 1.89 3.89 1.06
C ASN A 131 2.67 4.36 -0.17
N MET A 132 2.27 3.95 -1.37
CA MET A 132 3.01 4.27 -2.60
C MET A 132 2.57 5.59 -3.22
N SER A 133 3.54 6.46 -3.53
CA SER A 133 3.37 7.64 -4.37
C SER A 133 4.07 7.45 -5.71
N ILE A 134 3.80 8.33 -6.67
CA ILE A 134 4.48 8.34 -7.96
C ILE A 134 6.01 8.48 -7.76
N GLU A 135 6.43 9.41 -6.90
CA GLU A 135 7.85 9.67 -6.63
C GLU A 135 8.55 8.46 -5.98
N ILE A 136 7.93 7.85 -4.96
CA ILE A 136 8.49 6.67 -4.28
C ILE A 136 8.64 5.52 -5.28
N LEU A 137 7.64 5.30 -6.14
CA LEU A 137 7.70 4.26 -7.16
C LEU A 137 8.88 4.48 -8.12
N PHE A 138 9.13 5.71 -8.57
CA PHE A 138 10.26 5.98 -9.47
C PHE A 138 11.62 5.90 -8.81
N GLU A 139 11.74 6.21 -7.52
CA GLU A 139 12.98 5.95 -6.78
C GLU A 139 13.27 4.44 -6.68
N LEU A 140 12.25 3.61 -6.48
CA LEU A 140 12.40 2.14 -6.53
C LEU A 140 12.76 1.64 -7.94
N LEU A 141 12.21 2.26 -8.98
CA LEU A 141 12.50 1.96 -10.39
C LEU A 141 13.79 2.62 -10.90
N LYS A 142 14.56 3.33 -10.07
CA LYS A 142 15.82 3.97 -10.49
C LYS A 142 16.82 2.99 -11.11
N LYS A 143 16.83 1.74 -10.65
CA LYS A 143 17.65 0.65 -11.20
C LYS A 143 17.22 0.22 -12.62
N CYS A 144 16.03 0.60 -13.05
CA CYS A 144 15.44 0.29 -14.35
C CYS A 144 15.59 1.42 -15.37
N ARG A 145 16.26 2.54 -15.04
CA ARG A 145 16.42 3.70 -15.95
C ARG A 145 17.09 3.39 -17.29
N ASN A 146 17.94 2.36 -17.33
CA ASN A 146 18.61 1.93 -18.56
C ASN A 146 17.77 0.98 -19.42
N HIS A 147 16.56 0.62 -18.97
CA HIS A 147 15.66 -0.23 -19.73
C HIS A 147 15.04 0.56 -20.89
N GLU A 148 14.96 -0.05 -22.07
CA GLU A 148 14.46 0.59 -23.31
C GLU A 148 13.08 1.27 -23.11
N ASN A 149 12.18 0.60 -22.39
CA ASN A 149 10.81 1.09 -22.18
C ASN A 149 10.62 1.98 -20.93
N TYR A 150 11.69 2.36 -20.22
CA TYR A 150 11.56 3.16 -18.98
C TYR A 150 10.83 4.49 -19.22
N GLY A 151 11.14 5.18 -20.33
CA GLY A 151 10.47 6.44 -20.70
C GLY A 151 8.97 6.27 -20.93
N GLU A 152 8.56 5.19 -21.61
CA GLU A 152 7.15 4.90 -21.85
C GLU A 152 6.39 4.58 -20.55
N VAL A 153 7.00 3.79 -19.67
CA VAL A 153 6.46 3.52 -18.33
C VAL A 153 6.32 4.82 -17.54
N HIS A 154 7.35 5.68 -17.60
CA HIS A 154 7.36 6.96 -16.92
C HIS A 154 6.18 7.85 -17.35
N ASP A 155 6.00 8.00 -18.65
CA ASP A 155 4.92 8.82 -19.22
C ASP A 155 3.54 8.21 -18.95
N CYS A 156 3.45 6.88 -19.00
CA CYS A 156 2.22 6.15 -18.69
C CYS A 156 1.77 6.38 -17.25
N ILE A 157 2.67 6.27 -16.27
CA ILE A 157 2.37 6.48 -14.85
C ILE A 157 2.00 7.94 -14.56
N HIS A 158 2.59 8.92 -15.25
CA HIS A 158 2.24 10.33 -15.09
C HIS A 158 0.97 10.75 -15.85
N SER A 159 0.52 9.95 -16.81
CA SER A 159 -0.68 10.27 -17.58
C SER A 159 -1.92 10.35 -16.68
N LYS A 160 -2.81 11.33 -16.92
CA LYS A 160 -4.08 11.44 -16.20
C LYS A 160 -5.08 10.35 -16.61
N ARG A 161 -4.93 9.81 -17.83
CA ARG A 161 -5.78 8.77 -18.40
C ARG A 161 -4.97 7.88 -19.35
N PRO A 162 -5.28 6.58 -19.41
CA PRO A 162 -4.73 5.72 -20.44
C PRO A 162 -5.12 6.23 -21.83
N LYS A 163 -4.15 6.25 -22.75
CA LYS A 163 -4.43 6.45 -24.17
C LYS A 163 -5.01 5.14 -24.69
N ASN A 164 -6.30 5.13 -25.07
CA ASN A 164 -6.98 4.00 -25.72
C ASN A 164 -7.41 2.84 -24.81
N MET A 165 -7.75 3.10 -23.56
CA MET A 165 -8.37 2.09 -22.69
C MET A 165 -9.64 2.65 -22.08
N ASP A 166 -10.72 1.87 -22.10
CA ASP A 166 -11.96 2.27 -21.44
C ASP A 166 -11.93 2.01 -19.92
N ALA A 167 -12.95 2.48 -19.20
CA ALA A 167 -12.99 2.34 -17.75
C ALA A 167 -13.15 0.88 -17.29
N ALA A 168 -13.81 0.02 -18.09
CA ALA A 168 -14.03 -1.37 -17.75
C ALA A 168 -12.75 -2.19 -17.92
N GLU A 169 -12.01 -1.94 -19.02
CA GLU A 169 -10.69 -2.51 -19.26
C GLU A 169 -9.69 -2.10 -18.17
N LEU A 170 -9.68 -0.82 -17.80
CA LEU A 170 -8.83 -0.33 -16.72
C LEU A 170 -9.12 -1.05 -15.39
N GLU A 171 -10.39 -1.25 -15.06
CA GLU A 171 -10.81 -1.93 -13.84
C GLU A 171 -10.38 -3.41 -13.81
N ILE A 172 -10.32 -4.08 -14.96
CA ILE A 172 -9.76 -5.43 -15.08
C ILE A 172 -8.27 -5.42 -14.68
N TYR A 173 -7.49 -4.44 -15.14
CA TYR A 173 -6.07 -4.34 -14.77
C TYR A 173 -5.86 -4.09 -13.28
N CYS A 174 -6.67 -3.22 -12.65
CA CYS A 174 -6.59 -3.00 -11.20
C CYS A 174 -6.79 -4.32 -10.42
N LYS A 175 -7.76 -5.14 -10.85
CA LYS A 175 -8.09 -6.41 -10.21
C LYS A 175 -7.05 -7.49 -10.49
N ARG A 176 -6.50 -7.53 -11.71
CA ARG A 176 -5.41 -8.45 -12.08
C ARG A 176 -4.14 -8.17 -11.29
N ALA A 177 -3.83 -6.90 -11.02
CA ALA A 177 -2.66 -6.51 -10.23
C ALA A 177 -2.60 -7.21 -8.86
N ILE A 178 -3.75 -7.53 -8.24
CA ILE A 178 -3.82 -8.28 -6.98
C ILE A 178 -3.22 -9.69 -7.10
N ASN A 179 -3.34 -10.31 -8.28
CA ASN A 179 -2.93 -11.69 -8.54
C ASN A 179 -1.59 -11.81 -9.29
N MET A 180 -1.01 -10.68 -9.72
CA MET A 180 0.24 -10.62 -10.50
C MET A 180 1.49 -10.39 -9.64
N VAL A 181 1.29 -10.12 -8.35
CA VAL A 181 2.35 -9.92 -7.35
C VAL A 181 2.68 -11.22 -6.65
#